data_AF-A0A2E1RCA1-F1
#
_entry.id   AF-A0A2E1RCA1-F1
#
_cell.length_a   1.000
_cell.length_b   1.000
_cell.length_c   1.000
_cell.angle_alpha   90.00
_cell.angle_beta   90.00
_cell.angle_gamma   90.00
#
_symmetry.space_group_name_H-M   'P 1'
#
loop_
_entity.id
_entity.type
_entity.pdbx_description
1 polymer ?
#
loop_
_entity_poly.entity_id
_entity_poly.type
_entity_poly.pdbx_seq_one_letter_code
_entity_poly.pdbx_strand_id
1 'polypeptide(L)'
;NETIEEALQSLYPLVAEKGMDWMYANCSTTAQRGALDWAPRFRDAIKPVVEKCYQSVLDGTEAKVSINSNSQSDYREKLEKELEEVSKQEMWQAGKVLRKLRPENL
;
A
#
# COMPACT_ATOMS: atom_id res chain seq x y z
N ASN A 1 -11.66 6.22 -6.69
CA ASN A 1 -12.15 6.99 -5.53
C ASN A 1 -12.23 6.07 -4.31
N GLU A 2 -13.09 5.06 -4.32
CA GLU A 2 -13.37 4.10 -3.22
C GLU A 2 -12.26 3.06 -2.90
N THR A 3 -11.00 3.38 -3.17
CA THR A 3 -9.85 2.52 -2.82
C THR A 3 -8.69 3.38 -2.33
N ILE A 4 -7.79 3.79 -3.22
CA ILE A 4 -6.62 4.60 -2.86
C ILE A 4 -7.01 5.96 -2.30
N GLU A 5 -7.96 6.67 -2.93
CA GLU A 5 -8.36 8.01 -2.46
C GLU A 5 -9.06 7.92 -1.11
N GLU A 6 -10.04 7.01 -0.95
CA GLU A 6 -10.71 6.79 0.33
C GLU A 6 -9.70 6.37 1.43
N ALA A 7 -8.82 5.41 1.16
CA ALA A 7 -7.83 4.96 2.13
C ALA A 7 -6.87 6.09 2.52
N LEU A 8 -6.26 6.77 1.55
CA LEU A 8 -5.15 7.71 1.80
C LEU A 8 -5.59 9.14 2.11
N GLN A 9 -6.73 9.60 1.59
CA GLN A 9 -7.22 10.97 1.78
C GLN A 9 -8.33 11.07 2.82
N SER A 10 -9.00 9.97 3.16
CA SER A 10 -10.09 9.99 4.13
C SER A 10 -9.78 9.14 5.37
N LEU A 11 -9.53 7.83 5.22
CA LEU A 11 -9.47 6.91 6.37
C LEU A 11 -8.14 6.97 7.12
N TYR A 12 -7.00 6.90 6.42
CA TYR A 12 -5.68 6.89 7.07
C TYR A 12 -5.35 8.18 7.84
N PRO A 13 -5.74 9.39 7.37
CA PRO A 13 -5.62 10.58 8.20
C PRO A 13 -6.35 10.46 9.54
N LEU A 14 -7.56 9.88 9.55
CA LEU A 14 -8.32 9.65 10.79
C LEU A 14 -7.67 8.58 11.67
N VAL A 15 -7.12 7.52 11.08
CA VAL A 15 -6.35 6.51 11.83
C VAL A 15 -5.10 7.13 12.46
N ALA A 16 -4.39 8.00 11.74
CA ALA A 16 -3.21 8.69 12.25
C ALA A 16 -3.53 9.67 13.37
N GLU A 17 -4.66 10.38 13.28
CA GLU A 17 -5.08 11.37 14.28
C GLU A 17 -5.72 10.71 15.52
N LYS A 18 -6.53 9.66 15.33
CA LYS A 18 -7.47 9.15 16.35
C LYS A 18 -7.42 7.65 16.60
N GLY A 19 -6.65 6.89 15.81
CA GLY A 19 -6.56 5.44 15.92
C GLY A 19 -7.58 4.68 15.06
N MET A 20 -7.29 3.39 14.86
CA MET A 20 -8.11 2.48 14.02
C MET A 20 -9.48 2.20 14.65
N ASP A 21 -9.53 2.07 15.97
CA ASP A 21 -10.76 1.84 16.73
C ASP A 21 -11.73 3.01 16.58
N TRP A 22 -11.23 4.26 16.68
CA TRP A 22 -12.04 5.44 16.44
C TRP A 22 -12.56 5.47 15.00
N MET A 23 -11.70 5.20 14.02
CA MET A 23 -12.10 5.16 12.61
C MET A 23 -13.23 4.14 12.37
N TYR A 24 -13.08 2.91 12.87
CA TYR A 24 -14.13 1.89 12.78
C TYR A 24 -15.43 2.33 13.45
N ALA A 25 -15.36 2.86 14.68
CA ALA A 25 -16.55 3.31 15.41
C ALA A 25 -17.33 4.42 14.66
N ASN A 26 -16.66 5.18 13.80
CA ASN A 26 -17.25 6.27 13.03
C ASN A 26 -17.58 5.90 11.57
N CYS A 27 -17.34 4.65 11.15
CA CYS A 27 -17.84 4.11 9.88
C CYS A 27 -19.31 3.66 9.98
N SER A 28 -19.98 3.47 8.85
CA SER A 28 -21.32 2.89 8.81
C SER A 28 -21.35 1.45 9.34
N THR A 29 -22.51 0.98 9.80
CA THR A 29 -22.67 -0.41 10.28
C THR A 29 -22.25 -1.44 9.24
N THR A 30 -22.54 -1.20 7.95
CA THR A 30 -22.12 -2.08 6.85
C THR A 30 -20.60 -2.14 6.72
N ALA A 31 -19.92 -1.00 6.76
CA ALA A 31 -18.46 -0.93 6.68
C ALA A 31 -17.79 -1.55 7.92
N GLN A 32 -18.33 -1.31 9.11
CA GLN A 32 -17.87 -1.93 10.36
C GLN A 32 -17.93 -3.46 10.30
N ARG A 33 -19.09 -4.01 9.93
CA ARG A 33 -19.27 -5.46 9.82
C ARG A 33 -18.38 -6.06 8.76
N GLY A 34 -18.32 -5.44 7.58
CA GLY A 34 -17.41 -5.87 6.51
C GLY A 34 -15.96 -5.92 6.98
N ALA A 35 -15.46 -4.84 7.58
CA ALA A 35 -14.08 -4.78 8.06
C ALA A 35 -13.79 -5.81 9.15
N LEU A 36 -14.61 -5.89 10.19
CA LEU A 36 -14.39 -6.80 11.33
C LEU A 36 -14.51 -8.28 10.95
N ASP A 37 -15.47 -8.63 10.08
CA ASP A 37 -15.69 -10.02 9.67
C ASP A 37 -14.62 -10.53 8.70
N TRP A 38 -14.06 -9.64 7.85
CA TRP A 38 -13.03 -10.01 6.87
C TRP A 38 -11.59 -9.82 7.37
N ALA A 39 -11.33 -8.94 8.33
CA ALA A 39 -9.98 -8.67 8.82
C ALA A 39 -9.20 -9.93 9.23
N PRO A 40 -9.78 -10.92 9.97
CA PRO A 40 -9.06 -12.16 10.28
C PRO A 40 -8.69 -12.98 9.05
N ARG A 41 -9.55 -12.99 8.01
CA ARG A 41 -9.32 -13.73 6.77
C ARG A 41 -8.18 -13.11 5.95
N PHE A 42 -8.17 -11.79 5.82
CA PHE A 42 -7.07 -11.08 5.17
C PHE A 42 -5.77 -11.25 5.94
N ARG A 43 -5.81 -11.17 7.28
CA ARG A 43 -4.64 -11.45 8.13
C ARG A 43 -4.09 -12.84 7.83
N ASP A 44 -4.92 -13.88 7.84
CA ASP A 44 -4.44 -15.25 7.66
C ASP A 44 -3.88 -15.50 6.25
N ALA A 45 -4.43 -14.84 5.24
CA ALA A 45 -3.90 -14.90 3.87
C ALA A 45 -2.55 -14.18 3.72
N ILE A 46 -2.37 -13.04 4.39
CA ILE A 46 -1.20 -12.16 4.21
C ILE A 46 -0.06 -12.52 5.18
N LYS A 47 -0.38 -12.97 6.39
CA LYS A 47 0.59 -13.25 7.46
C LYS A 47 1.75 -14.16 7.03
N PRO A 48 1.54 -15.28 6.32
CA PRO A 48 2.65 -16.14 5.89
C PRO A 48 3.65 -15.44 4.96
N VAL A 49 3.16 -14.55 4.08
CA VAL A 49 4.00 -13.77 3.16
C VAL A 49 4.82 -12.73 3.93
N VAL A 50 4.20 -12.04 4.89
CA VAL A 50 4.87 -11.07 5.75
C VAL A 50 5.90 -11.75 6.64
N GLU A 51 5.59 -12.90 7.23
CA GLU A 51 6.52 -13.68 8.04
C GLU A 51 7.73 -14.13 7.21
N LYS A 52 7.52 -14.60 5.98
CA LYS A 52 8.61 -14.96 5.07
C LYS A 52 9.52 -13.75 4.78
N CYS A 53 8.94 -12.59 4.47
CA CYS A 53 9.67 -11.35 4.25
C CYS A 53 10.45 -10.92 5.50
N TYR A 54 9.84 -11.05 6.68
CA TYR A 54 10.50 -10.71 7.94
C TYR A 54 11.71 -11.61 8.22
N GLN A 55 11.59 -12.93 7.96
CA GLN A 55 12.71 -13.86 8.12
C GLN A 55 13.84 -13.58 7.11
N SER A 56 13.52 -13.25 5.86
CA SER A 56 14.55 -12.92 4.85
C SER A 56 15.27 -11.59 5.14
N VAL A 57 14.62 -10.67 5.86
CA VAL A 57 15.30 -9.48 6.41
C VAL A 57 16.21 -9.88 7.57
N LEU A 58 15.72 -10.67 8.53
CA LEU A 58 16.49 -11.10 9.70
C LEU A 58 17.75 -11.89 9.35
N ASP A 59 17.66 -12.79 8.37
CA ASP A 59 18.80 -13.62 7.94
C ASP A 59 19.78 -12.92 6.98
N GLY A 60 19.49 -11.66 6.61
CA GLY A 60 20.32 -10.84 5.74
C GLY A 60 20.12 -11.10 4.24
N THR A 61 19.21 -11.97 3.83
CA THR A 61 18.92 -12.24 2.41
C THR A 61 18.46 -10.98 1.69
N GLU A 62 17.50 -10.21 2.23
CA GLU A 62 17.03 -8.98 1.59
C GLU A 62 18.13 -7.92 1.46
N ALA A 63 18.99 -7.80 2.48
CA ALA A 63 20.14 -6.90 2.43
C ALA A 63 21.11 -7.29 1.31
N LYS A 64 21.41 -8.58 1.18
CA LYS A 64 22.26 -9.10 0.10
C LYS A 64 21.64 -8.88 -1.28
N VAL A 65 20.34 -9.13 -1.43
CA VAL A 65 19.61 -8.88 -2.69
C VAL A 65 19.69 -7.39 -3.07
N SER A 66 19.43 -6.50 -2.10
CA SER A 66 19.51 -5.05 -2.32
C SER A 66 20.91 -4.60 -2.73
N ILE A 67 21.95 -5.01 -2.01
CA ILE A 67 23.34 -4.66 -2.33
C ILE A 67 23.72 -5.19 -3.72
N ASN A 68 23.41 -6.45 -4.02
CA ASN A 68 23.74 -7.06 -5.30
C ASN A 68 23.04 -6.39 -6.46
N SER A 69 21.77 -6.00 -6.30
CA SER A 69 21.01 -5.30 -7.35
C SER A 69 21.55 -3.88 -7.56
N ASN A 70 21.71 -3.10 -6.49
CA ASN A 70 22.18 -1.71 -6.56
C ASN A 70 23.64 -1.58 -7.06
N SER A 71 24.45 -2.64 -6.94
CA SER A 71 25.85 -2.64 -7.39
C SER A 71 26.02 -2.96 -8.88
N GLN A 72 24.95 -3.31 -9.60
CA GLN A 72 25.02 -3.60 -11.03
C GLN A 72 25.23 -2.32 -11.83
N SER A 73 26.08 -2.37 -12.86
CA SER A 73 26.37 -1.21 -13.71
C SER A 73 25.14 -0.69 -14.47
N ASP A 74 24.16 -1.57 -14.71
CA ASP A 74 22.90 -1.28 -15.40
C ASP A 74 21.70 -1.15 -14.46
N TYR A 75 21.92 -1.03 -13.14
CA TYR A 75 20.86 -0.97 -12.13
C TYR A 75 19.81 0.11 -12.45
N ARG A 76 20.25 1.31 -12.85
CA ARG A 76 19.35 2.43 -13.10
C ARG A 76 18.39 2.17 -14.25
N GLU A 77 18.88 1.59 -15.34
CA GLU A 77 18.06 1.26 -16.52
C GLU A 77 17.01 0.20 -16.17
N LYS A 78 17.40 -0.83 -15.41
CA LYS A 78 16.48 -1.87 -14.91
C LYS A 78 15.42 -1.29 -13.99
N LEU A 79 15.81 -0.46 -13.02
CA LEU A 79 14.88 0.20 -12.10
C LEU A 79 13.88 1.08 -12.85
N GLU A 80 14.34 1.85 -13.84
CA GLU A 80 13.45 2.70 -14.63
C GLU A 80 12.40 1.90 -15.38
N LYS A 81 12.76 0.72 -15.90
CA LYS A 81 11.79 -0.19 -16.52
C LYS A 81 10.74 -0.68 -15.52
N GLU A 82 11.14 -1.12 -14.33
CA GLU A 82 10.21 -1.57 -13.27
C GLU A 82 9.28 -0.44 -12.82
N LEU A 83 9.82 0.77 -12.61
CA LEU A 83 9.04 1.95 -12.25
C LEU A 83 8.08 2.37 -13.37
N GLU A 84 8.47 2.21 -14.63
CA GLU A 84 7.62 2.48 -15.77
C GLU A 84 6.45 1.47 -15.83
N GLU A 85 6.71 0.19 -15.58
CA GLU A 85 5.68 -0.86 -15.48
C GLU A 85 4.66 -0.52 -14.38
N VAL A 86 5.11 -0.10 -13.19
CA VAL A 86 4.22 0.38 -12.13
C VAL A 86 3.44 1.60 -12.59
N SER A 87 4.10 2.63 -13.13
CA SER A 87 3.45 3.86 -13.61
C SER A 87 2.38 3.58 -14.67
N LYS A 88 2.56 2.54 -15.49
CA LYS A 88 1.63 2.11 -16.55
C LYS A 88 0.41 1.33 -16.05
N GLN A 89 0.40 0.83 -14.80
CA GLN A 89 -0.79 0.12 -14.30
C GLN A 89 -2.00 1.05 -14.29
N GLU A 90 -3.16 0.50 -14.66
CA GLU A 90 -4.42 1.24 -14.83
C GLU A 90 -4.75 2.11 -13.62
N MET A 91 -4.59 1.56 -12.42
CA MET A 91 -4.85 2.25 -11.15
C MET A 91 -4.06 3.56 -11.02
N TRP A 92 -2.81 3.59 -11.46
CA TRP A 92 -1.95 4.78 -11.38
C TRP A 92 -2.21 5.78 -12.51
N GLN A 93 -2.60 5.29 -13.69
CA GLN A 93 -3.04 6.15 -14.80
C GLN A 93 -4.34 6.87 -14.44
N ALA A 94 -5.34 6.16 -13.91
CA ALA A 94 -6.57 6.74 -13.41
C ALA A 94 -6.29 7.74 -12.26
N GLY A 95 -5.42 7.36 -11.31
CA GLY A 95 -5.00 8.23 -10.22
C GLY A 95 -4.36 9.55 -10.66
N LYS A 96 -3.60 9.58 -11.77
CA LYS A 96 -3.01 10.83 -12.31
C LYS A 96 -4.08 11.84 -12.73
N VAL A 97 -5.21 11.38 -13.25
CA VAL A 97 -6.34 12.25 -13.62
C VAL A 97 -7.08 12.68 -12.36
N LEU A 98 -7.43 11.73 -11.47
CA LEU A 98 -8.18 12.00 -10.25
C LEU A 98 -7.47 13.00 -9.32
N ARG A 99 -6.14 12.91 -9.18
CA ARG A 99 -5.38 13.84 -8.32
C ARG A 99 -5.54 15.31 -8.72
N LYS A 100 -5.71 15.60 -10.01
CA LYS A 100 -5.93 16.97 -10.51
C LYS A 100 -7.29 17.53 -10.13
N LEU A 101 -8.25 16.65 -9.79
CA LEU A 101 -9.62 17.03 -9.44
C LEU A 101 -9.82 17.13 -7.92
N ARG A 102 -8.76 16.92 -7.13
CA ARG A 102 -8.87 17.03 -5.67
C ARG A 102 -9.14 18.46 -5.25
N PRO A 103 -9.90 18.69 -4.15
CA PRO A 103 -10.30 20.03 -3.72
C PRO A 103 -9.15 21.01 -3.52
N GLU A 104 -7.97 20.55 -3.08
CA GLU A 104 -6.80 21.40 -2.89
C GLU A 104 -6.13 21.88 -4.20
N ASN A 105 -6.52 21.32 -5.34
CA ASN A 105 -6.00 21.65 -6.67
C ASN A 105 -7.05 22.36 -7.56
N LEU A 106 -8.26 22.61 -7.04
CA LEU A 106 -9.33 23.38 -7.69
C LEU A 106 -9.27 24.85 -7.24
#